data_AF-A0A0P7D2Y3-F1
#
_entry.id   AF-A0A0P7D2Y3-F1
#
_cell.length_a   1.000
_cell.length_b   1.000
_cell.length_c   1.000
_cell.angle_alpha   90.00
_cell.angle_beta   90.00
_cell.angle_gamma   90.00
#
_symmetry.space_group_name_H-M   'P 1'
#
loop_
_entity.id
_entity.type
_entity.pdbx_description
1 polymer ?
#
loop_
_entity_poly.entity_id
_entity_poly.type
_entity_poly.pdbx_seq_one_letter_code
_entity_poly.pdbx_strand_id
1 'polypeptide(L)'
;MYLDYLVPSWHEIESRVIAMVGYQSGGQFRTSLNEEVASLGLNLRRIEAVRTAFYHAEWQAAHMLRQRFADLDINSIVDELLMVARQMAMIVAGSTITGGLLGAGVGAFAGGAGTIPFAGAGAAMGLKVSGWILGALGLASIAEFFIEGLPRIGEYYVDGIRFAWEGTCGNEGTGPLCRDDPYAISRATHQIAQAHVEVVLLLLGAIVSYLTRGRGDARVLAQEMAASRKGARLGQWMLKHEEGLKKRPDLQVPERRKGAVGEPQPMQPDRPAGKDKEPSTGKPGSMPLHTVACFKADKLPPAKHGEFERQLKGQQDGLNRLTVEEFLENVANPVKRNPIVARKARKQMQDKLEQRILDDLPDDLSPREAQRTAAKLAKETMATLAALHNPDLTAGGRDVIADFGDKQVNSTIGPQWKSKIKGIQQAAEEALKSGGDASFMNIKLIKC
;
A
#
# COMPACT_ATOMS: atom_id res chain seq x y z
N MET A 1 -11.87 -6.10 14.75
CA MET A 1 -12.55 -5.08 13.93
C MET A 1 -11.75 -3.77 13.98
N TYR A 2 -10.53 -3.75 13.41
CA TYR A 2 -9.58 -2.63 13.59
C TYR A 2 -8.84 -2.20 12.30
N LEU A 3 -9.26 -2.69 11.11
CA LEU A 3 -8.41 -2.61 9.92
C LEU A 3 -9.09 -2.07 8.65
N ASP A 4 -10.37 -1.69 8.67
CA ASP A 4 -11.10 -1.22 7.48
C ASP A 4 -10.86 0.26 7.10
N TYR A 5 -9.87 0.94 7.70
CA TYR A 5 -9.58 2.36 7.48
C TYR A 5 -8.56 2.69 6.37
N LEU A 6 -8.02 1.66 5.70
CA LEU A 6 -6.89 1.79 4.75
C LEU A 6 -7.31 1.72 3.27
N VAL A 7 -8.51 1.20 2.96
CA VAL A 7 -8.97 1.03 1.57
C VAL A 7 -9.72 2.30 1.12
N PRO A 8 -9.36 2.94 0.00
CA PRO A 8 -10.09 4.11 -0.49
C PRO A 8 -11.39 3.72 -1.21
N SER A 9 -12.41 4.57 -1.14
CA SER A 9 -13.62 4.43 -1.95
C SER A 9 -13.48 5.17 -3.29
N TRP A 10 -14.23 4.76 -4.33
CA TRP A 10 -14.26 5.46 -5.61
C TRP A 10 -14.58 6.95 -5.47
N HIS A 11 -15.52 7.29 -4.59
CA HIS A 11 -15.86 8.68 -4.27
C HIS A 11 -14.66 9.46 -3.70
N GLU A 12 -13.82 8.82 -2.88
CA GLU A 12 -12.58 9.45 -2.37
C GLU A 12 -11.54 9.64 -3.49
N ILE A 13 -11.47 8.73 -4.47
CA ILE A 13 -10.62 8.87 -5.67
C ILE A 13 -11.10 10.05 -6.52
N GLU A 14 -12.37 10.07 -6.88
CA GLU A 14 -13.01 11.11 -7.68
C GLU A 14 -12.86 12.49 -7.01
N SER A 15 -13.20 12.61 -5.73
CA SER A 15 -13.14 13.87 -4.96
C SER A 15 -11.73 14.46 -4.94
N ARG A 16 -10.70 13.62 -4.92
CA ARG A 16 -9.32 14.09 -4.94
C ARG A 16 -8.87 14.53 -6.31
N VAL A 17 -9.26 13.81 -7.35
CA VAL A 17 -8.99 14.24 -8.72
C VAL A 17 -9.67 15.58 -9.00
N ILE A 18 -10.91 15.75 -8.55
CA ILE A 18 -11.61 17.05 -8.57
C ILE A 18 -10.82 18.12 -7.81
N ALA A 19 -10.30 17.81 -6.62
CA ALA A 19 -9.52 18.77 -5.83
C ALA A 19 -8.15 19.12 -6.44
N MET A 20 -7.49 18.18 -7.13
CA MET A 20 -6.20 18.40 -7.80
C MET A 20 -6.34 19.20 -9.09
N VAL A 21 -7.38 18.92 -9.87
CA VAL A 21 -7.65 19.60 -11.14
C VAL A 21 -8.33 20.96 -10.90
N GLY A 22 -9.13 21.08 -9.83
CA GLY A 22 -9.90 22.27 -9.47
C GLY A 22 -11.20 22.44 -10.28
N TYR A 23 -12.12 23.29 -9.79
CA TYR A 23 -13.30 23.73 -10.54
C TYR A 23 -12.87 24.85 -11.50
N GLN A 24 -12.45 24.50 -12.72
CA GLN A 24 -11.97 25.48 -13.69
C GLN A 24 -13.11 25.96 -14.59
N SER A 25 -13.50 27.23 -14.44
CA SER A 25 -14.43 27.91 -15.33
C SER A 25 -13.70 28.38 -16.60
N GLY A 26 -14.01 27.77 -17.74
CA GLY A 26 -13.78 28.33 -19.07
C GLY A 26 -12.33 28.32 -19.59
N GLY A 27 -12.07 27.44 -20.56
CA GLY A 27 -11.49 27.88 -21.84
C GLY A 27 -9.99 27.76 -22.12
N GLN A 28 -9.11 27.38 -21.19
CA GLN A 28 -7.68 27.23 -21.53
C GLN A 28 -7.06 25.93 -20.99
N PHE A 29 -6.78 25.01 -21.91
CA PHE A 29 -6.27 23.66 -21.67
C PHE A 29 -4.74 23.59 -21.61
N ARG A 30 -4.05 24.55 -20.99
CA ARG A 30 -2.58 24.57 -21.06
C ARG A 30 -1.88 24.97 -19.76
N THR A 31 -0.74 24.34 -19.46
CA THR A 31 0.16 24.73 -18.36
C THR A 31 0.80 26.09 -18.63
N SER A 32 1.51 26.68 -17.64
CA SER A 32 2.36 27.86 -17.85
C SER A 32 3.49 27.64 -18.88
N LEU A 33 3.75 26.38 -19.22
CA LEU A 33 4.68 25.93 -20.26
C LEU A 33 3.98 25.60 -21.59
N ASN A 34 2.69 25.96 -21.72
CA ASN A 34 1.86 25.74 -22.90
C ASN A 34 1.61 24.25 -23.25
N GLU A 35 1.69 23.34 -22.27
CA GLU A 35 1.42 21.90 -22.45
C GLU A 35 -0.05 21.58 -22.22
N GLU A 36 -0.66 20.69 -23.02
CA GLU A 36 -2.06 20.31 -22.84
C GLU A 36 -2.33 19.57 -21.53
N VAL A 37 -3.26 20.08 -20.72
CA VAL A 37 -3.68 19.43 -19.46
C VAL A 37 -5.03 18.76 -19.64
N ALA A 38 -5.14 17.51 -19.17
CA ALA A 38 -6.40 16.78 -19.19
C ALA A 38 -7.49 17.53 -18.41
N SER A 39 -8.65 17.76 -19.04
CA SER A 39 -9.78 18.44 -18.41
C SER A 39 -10.32 17.65 -17.22
N LEU A 40 -11.08 18.30 -16.31
CA LEU A 40 -11.79 17.60 -15.25
C LEU A 40 -12.75 16.54 -15.82
N GLY A 41 -13.48 16.86 -16.89
CA GLY A 41 -14.40 15.92 -17.54
C GLY A 41 -13.70 14.67 -18.08
N LEU A 42 -12.55 14.83 -18.72
CA LEU A 42 -11.75 13.71 -19.21
C LEU A 42 -11.22 12.85 -18.05
N ASN A 43 -10.75 13.47 -16.97
CA ASN A 43 -10.29 12.73 -15.80
C ASN A 43 -11.42 11.96 -15.11
N LEU A 44 -12.63 12.52 -15.01
CA LEU A 44 -13.78 11.81 -14.46
C LEU A 44 -14.19 10.62 -15.35
N ARG A 45 -14.19 10.77 -16.69
CA ARG A 45 -14.44 9.65 -17.62
C ARG A 45 -13.40 8.55 -17.48
N ARG A 46 -12.13 8.89 -17.29
CA ARG A 46 -11.05 7.92 -17.05
C ARG A 46 -11.24 7.16 -15.75
N ILE A 47 -11.64 7.83 -14.67
CA ILE A 47 -11.98 7.16 -13.41
C ILE A 47 -13.16 6.21 -13.62
N GLU A 48 -14.19 6.63 -14.36
CA GLU A 48 -15.33 5.79 -14.70
C GLU A 48 -14.93 4.53 -15.48
N ALA A 49 -14.03 4.68 -16.46
CA ALA A 49 -13.51 3.56 -17.23
C ALA A 49 -12.75 2.56 -16.35
N VAL A 50 -11.92 3.05 -15.42
CA VAL A 50 -11.22 2.18 -14.45
C VAL A 50 -12.22 1.50 -13.52
N ARG A 51 -13.19 2.25 -12.98
CA ARG A 51 -14.24 1.72 -12.09
C ARG A 51 -15.05 0.62 -12.78
N THR A 52 -15.41 0.84 -14.05
CA THR A 52 -16.13 -0.13 -14.88
C THR A 52 -15.29 -1.40 -15.10
N ALA A 53 -14.00 -1.25 -15.41
CA ALA A 53 -13.09 -2.38 -15.56
C ALA A 53 -12.94 -3.20 -14.26
N PHE A 54 -12.87 -2.54 -13.10
CA PHE A 54 -12.86 -3.21 -11.80
C PHE A 54 -14.13 -4.01 -11.55
N TYR A 55 -15.29 -3.41 -11.81
CA TYR A 55 -16.58 -4.08 -11.64
C TYR A 55 -16.68 -5.34 -12.52
N HIS A 56 -16.31 -5.26 -13.80
CA HIS A 56 -16.31 -6.44 -14.67
C HIS A 56 -15.25 -7.47 -14.28
N ALA A 57 -14.11 -7.02 -13.78
CA ALA A 57 -13.02 -7.91 -13.39
C ALA A 57 -13.39 -8.79 -12.20
N GLU A 58 -14.17 -8.29 -11.24
CA GLU A 58 -14.69 -9.10 -10.12
C GLU A 58 -15.54 -10.27 -10.64
N TRP A 59 -16.46 -10.01 -11.58
CA TRP A 59 -17.29 -11.06 -12.19
C TRP A 59 -16.47 -12.07 -12.97
N GLN A 60 -15.51 -11.61 -13.77
CA GLN A 60 -14.65 -12.49 -14.55
C GLN A 60 -13.73 -13.33 -13.66
N ALA A 61 -13.14 -12.74 -12.62
CA ALA A 61 -12.33 -13.45 -11.64
C ALA A 61 -13.16 -14.49 -10.87
N ALA A 62 -14.38 -14.15 -10.46
CA ALA A 62 -15.30 -15.10 -9.83
C ALA A 62 -15.54 -16.32 -10.73
N HIS A 63 -15.81 -16.09 -12.02
CA HIS A 63 -16.01 -17.17 -12.97
C HIS A 63 -14.77 -18.07 -13.13
N MET A 64 -13.58 -17.45 -13.29
CA MET A 64 -12.31 -18.17 -13.40
C MET A 64 -12.00 -19.00 -12.14
N LEU A 65 -12.23 -18.44 -10.95
CA LEU A 65 -12.04 -19.15 -9.68
C LEU A 65 -13.01 -20.32 -9.52
N ARG A 66 -14.29 -20.12 -9.83
CA ARG A 66 -15.32 -21.18 -9.79
C ARG A 66 -14.99 -22.33 -10.72
N GLN A 67 -14.49 -22.04 -11.93
CA GLN A 67 -14.04 -23.07 -12.86
C GLN A 67 -12.79 -23.80 -12.35
N ARG A 68 -11.80 -23.05 -11.86
CA ARG A 68 -10.51 -23.61 -11.44
C ARG A 68 -10.59 -24.43 -10.16
N PHE A 69 -11.52 -24.12 -9.28
CA PHE A 69 -11.71 -24.77 -7.97
C PHE A 69 -13.11 -25.40 -7.83
N ALA A 70 -13.69 -25.84 -8.94
CA ALA A 70 -15.00 -26.51 -8.96
C ALA A 70 -15.03 -27.77 -8.08
N ASP A 71 -13.89 -28.46 -7.97
CA ASP A 71 -13.65 -29.64 -7.13
C ASP A 71 -13.67 -29.35 -5.62
N LEU A 72 -13.46 -28.09 -5.21
CA LEU A 72 -13.37 -27.68 -3.81
C LEU A 72 -14.58 -26.87 -3.32
N ASP A 73 -15.68 -26.84 -4.06
CA ASP A 73 -16.91 -26.11 -3.66
C ASP A 73 -16.64 -24.63 -3.28
N ILE A 74 -15.77 -23.97 -4.07
CA ILE A 74 -15.32 -22.59 -3.81
C ILE A 74 -16.47 -21.57 -3.84
N ASN A 75 -17.62 -21.92 -4.44
CA ASN A 75 -18.81 -21.06 -4.49
C ASN A 75 -19.24 -20.54 -3.13
N SER A 76 -19.00 -21.33 -2.07
CA SER A 76 -19.37 -21.00 -0.70
C SER A 76 -18.50 -19.89 -0.06
N ILE A 77 -17.34 -19.57 -0.65
CA ILE A 77 -16.36 -18.61 -0.12
C ILE A 77 -15.77 -17.64 -1.16
N VAL A 78 -16.17 -17.73 -2.44
CA VAL A 78 -15.56 -16.94 -3.52
C VAL A 78 -15.70 -15.44 -3.29
N ASP A 79 -16.80 -14.99 -2.68
CA ASP A 79 -17.03 -13.59 -2.37
C ASP A 79 -16.12 -13.11 -1.24
N GLU A 80 -15.86 -13.93 -0.22
CA GLU A 80 -14.88 -13.64 0.84
C GLU A 80 -13.46 -13.53 0.28
N LEU A 81 -13.09 -14.40 -0.67
CA LEU A 81 -11.79 -14.39 -1.33
C LEU A 81 -11.62 -13.16 -2.23
N LEU A 82 -12.63 -12.84 -3.04
CA LEU A 82 -12.60 -11.68 -3.93
C LEU A 82 -12.66 -10.36 -3.18
N MET A 83 -13.27 -10.32 -2.00
CA MET A 83 -13.23 -9.12 -1.16
C MET A 83 -11.78 -8.66 -0.90
N VAL A 84 -10.88 -9.61 -0.59
CA VAL A 84 -9.47 -9.31 -0.31
C VAL A 84 -8.78 -8.74 -1.54
N ALA A 85 -9.00 -9.39 -2.69
CA ALA A 85 -8.46 -8.94 -3.96
C ALA A 85 -8.98 -7.54 -4.35
N ARG A 86 -10.29 -7.30 -4.20
CA ARG A 86 -10.93 -5.99 -4.44
C ARG A 86 -10.34 -4.90 -3.57
N GLN A 87 -10.17 -5.17 -2.28
CA GLN A 87 -9.62 -4.20 -1.35
C GLN A 87 -8.15 -3.87 -1.70
N MET A 88 -7.36 -4.87 -2.07
CA MET A 88 -6.00 -4.67 -2.60
C MET A 88 -6.01 -3.84 -3.88
N ALA A 89 -6.90 -4.15 -4.81
CA ALA A 89 -7.05 -3.44 -6.07
C ALA A 89 -7.41 -1.96 -5.83
N MET A 90 -8.32 -1.67 -4.90
CA MET A 90 -8.71 -0.30 -4.55
C MET A 90 -7.57 0.51 -3.95
N ILE A 91 -6.70 -0.12 -3.14
CA ILE A 91 -5.48 0.52 -2.63
C ILE A 91 -4.56 0.90 -3.80
N VAL A 92 -4.35 -0.03 -4.75
CA VAL A 92 -3.55 0.25 -5.95
C VAL A 92 -4.18 1.38 -6.76
N ALA A 93 -5.47 1.30 -7.09
CA ALA A 93 -6.20 2.33 -7.83
C ALA A 93 -6.08 3.71 -7.19
N GLY A 94 -6.29 3.79 -5.87
CA GLY A 94 -6.17 5.05 -5.15
C GLY A 94 -4.74 5.61 -5.18
N SER A 95 -3.73 4.76 -5.11
CA SER A 95 -2.34 5.19 -5.19
C SER A 95 -1.94 5.66 -6.60
N THR A 96 -2.41 4.98 -7.64
CA THR A 96 -2.04 5.22 -9.05
C THR A 96 -2.78 6.42 -9.63
N ILE A 97 -4.08 6.54 -9.39
CA ILE A 97 -4.93 7.57 -10.02
C ILE A 97 -4.65 8.95 -9.44
N THR A 98 -4.45 9.07 -8.13
CA THR A 98 -4.34 10.38 -7.49
C THR A 98 -2.91 10.91 -7.41
N GLY A 99 -1.91 10.22 -7.97
CA GLY A 99 -0.50 10.63 -7.93
C GLY A 99 0.07 10.88 -6.52
N GLY A 100 -0.62 10.38 -5.49
CA GLY A 100 -0.48 10.86 -4.13
C GLY A 100 -1.54 10.31 -3.17
N LEU A 101 -1.19 9.18 -2.54
CA LEU A 101 -1.56 8.73 -1.20
C LEU A 101 -3.03 8.93 -0.75
N LEU A 102 -3.91 8.06 -1.20
CA LEU A 102 -5.30 7.96 -0.74
C LEU A 102 -5.43 7.40 0.69
N GLY A 103 -5.16 8.27 1.68
CA GLY A 103 -5.52 8.07 3.08
C GLY A 103 -4.49 7.26 3.88
N ALA A 104 -4.28 7.65 5.14
CA ALA A 104 -3.57 6.93 6.19
C ALA A 104 -2.60 5.80 5.74
N GLY A 105 -1.35 6.15 5.43
CA GLY A 105 -0.25 5.24 5.76
C GLY A 105 0.24 4.28 4.69
N VAL A 106 0.57 4.77 3.50
CA VAL A 106 1.47 4.03 2.60
C VAL A 106 2.41 4.99 1.89
N GLY A 107 3.70 4.86 2.15
CA GLY A 107 4.71 5.57 1.40
C GLY A 107 5.20 4.81 0.16
N ALA A 108 5.18 5.51 -0.98
CA ALA A 108 5.95 5.32 -2.22
C ALA A 108 5.21 4.62 -3.38
N PHE A 109 4.38 5.38 -4.08
CA PHE A 109 4.25 5.30 -5.54
C PHE A 109 4.25 6.75 -6.05
N ALA A 110 5.00 7.02 -7.13
CA ALA A 110 5.35 8.34 -7.67
C ALA A 110 6.46 9.10 -6.89
N GLY A 111 7.67 9.06 -7.45
CA GLY A 111 8.65 10.14 -7.29
C GLY A 111 8.52 11.11 -8.47
N GLY A 112 8.70 12.40 -8.21
CA GLY A 112 8.97 13.43 -9.23
C GLY A 112 7.76 14.20 -9.77
N ALA A 113 7.88 15.52 -9.68
CA ALA A 113 7.05 16.61 -10.20
C ALA A 113 6.09 16.31 -11.38
N GLY A 114 4.85 16.78 -11.26
CA GLY A 114 3.97 17.06 -12.41
C GLY A 114 2.57 16.49 -12.29
N THR A 115 1.59 17.25 -12.77
CA THR A 115 0.13 17.03 -12.77
C THR A 115 -0.34 15.87 -13.67
N ILE A 116 0.45 14.80 -13.79
CA ILE A 116 0.24 13.74 -14.78
C ILE A 116 0.05 12.39 -14.07
N PRO A 117 -1.12 11.74 -14.22
CA PRO A 117 -1.31 10.34 -13.84
C PRO A 117 -0.21 9.46 -14.47
N PHE A 118 0.33 8.48 -13.74
CA PHE A 118 1.36 7.52 -14.20
C PHE A 118 2.82 8.00 -14.36
N ALA A 119 3.20 9.23 -13.97
CA ALA A 119 4.57 9.75 -14.18
C ALA A 119 5.72 9.08 -13.39
N GLY A 120 5.50 7.96 -12.71
CA GLY A 120 6.52 7.24 -11.94
C GLY A 120 6.30 5.73 -11.93
N ALA A 121 6.62 5.06 -13.04
CA ALA A 121 6.58 3.60 -13.14
C ALA A 121 7.59 2.95 -12.18
N GLY A 122 7.10 2.11 -11.26
CA GLY A 122 7.92 1.34 -10.31
C GLY A 122 7.07 0.71 -9.20
N ALA A 123 6.48 -0.45 -9.47
CA ALA A 123 5.58 -1.18 -8.58
C ALA A 123 6.33 -1.94 -7.47
N ALA A 124 6.76 -1.25 -6.41
CA ALA A 124 7.13 -1.92 -5.16
C ALA A 124 5.89 -2.08 -4.25
N MET A 125 5.10 -3.14 -4.45
CA MET A 125 4.07 -3.52 -3.49
C MET A 125 4.73 -3.98 -2.19
N GLY A 126 4.77 -3.09 -1.18
CA GLY A 126 5.47 -3.32 0.07
C GLY A 126 4.74 -4.25 1.04
N LEU A 127 5.52 -4.82 1.97
CA LEU A 127 5.20 -5.61 3.17
C LEU A 127 4.00 -5.18 4.05
N LYS A 128 3.32 -4.07 3.75
CA LYS A 128 2.20 -3.51 4.52
C LYS A 128 0.82 -3.84 3.94
N VAL A 129 0.71 -4.06 2.61
CA VAL A 129 -0.53 -4.56 1.99
C VAL A 129 -0.81 -6.00 2.47
N SER A 130 0.24 -6.82 2.59
CA SER A 130 0.16 -8.15 3.20
C SER A 130 -0.31 -8.09 4.65
N GLY A 131 0.36 -7.32 5.52
CA GLY A 131 0.04 -7.29 6.96
C GLY A 131 -1.42 -6.92 7.26
N TRP A 132 -2.03 -6.10 6.42
CA TRP A 132 -3.45 -5.74 6.51
C TRP A 132 -4.39 -6.86 6.02
N ILE A 133 -4.12 -7.46 4.84
CA ILE A 133 -4.89 -8.62 4.33
C ILE A 133 -4.90 -9.75 5.36
N LEU A 134 -3.72 -10.01 5.93
CA LEU A 134 -3.49 -11.08 6.89
C LEU A 134 -4.13 -10.76 8.24
N GLY A 135 -4.18 -9.49 8.65
CA GLY A 135 -4.91 -9.08 9.86
C GLY A 135 -6.44 -9.15 9.70
N ALA A 136 -6.98 -8.77 8.54
CA ALA A 136 -8.43 -8.74 8.29
C ALA A 136 -9.06 -10.14 8.23
N LEU A 137 -8.31 -11.12 7.72
CA LEU A 137 -8.72 -12.51 7.64
C LEU A 137 -8.28 -13.37 8.84
N GLY A 138 -7.55 -12.80 9.82
CA GLY A 138 -6.99 -13.58 10.93
C GLY A 138 -5.92 -14.58 10.49
N LEU A 139 -5.16 -14.23 9.46
CA LEU A 139 -4.16 -15.05 8.76
C LEU A 139 -2.72 -14.62 9.12
N ALA A 140 -2.51 -14.05 10.30
CA ALA A 140 -1.19 -13.60 10.75
C ALA A 140 -0.14 -14.72 10.72
N SER A 141 -0.56 -15.97 10.96
CA SER A 141 0.28 -17.17 10.96
C SER A 141 0.78 -17.61 9.57
N ILE A 142 0.15 -17.15 8.48
CA ILE A 142 0.58 -17.47 7.10
C ILE A 142 1.24 -16.28 6.40
N ALA A 143 1.54 -15.22 7.16
CA ALA A 143 2.01 -13.95 6.66
C ALA A 143 3.27 -14.03 5.80
N GLU A 144 4.23 -14.83 6.27
CA GLU A 144 5.52 -15.04 5.62
C GLU A 144 5.36 -15.56 4.18
N PHE A 145 4.40 -16.47 3.96
CA PHE A 145 4.17 -17.11 2.65
C PHE A 145 3.44 -16.20 1.65
N PHE A 146 2.56 -15.34 2.16
CA PHE A 146 1.78 -14.44 1.32
C PHE A 146 2.61 -13.25 0.80
N ILE A 147 3.63 -12.81 1.55
CA ILE A 147 4.42 -11.62 1.23
C ILE A 147 5.26 -11.79 -0.05
N GLU A 148 5.83 -12.97 -0.28
CA GLU A 148 6.83 -13.19 -1.34
C GLU A 148 6.23 -13.10 -2.76
N GLY A 149 4.94 -13.43 -2.92
CA GLY A 149 4.27 -13.42 -4.23
C GLY A 149 3.69 -12.06 -4.65
N LEU A 150 3.63 -11.09 -3.73
CA LEU A 150 2.91 -9.84 -3.96
C LEU A 150 3.44 -9.02 -5.13
N PRO A 151 4.74 -8.64 -5.23
CA PRO A 151 5.20 -7.65 -6.22
C PRO A 151 4.71 -7.89 -7.67
N ARG A 152 4.69 -9.15 -8.12
CA ARG A 152 4.23 -9.55 -9.46
C ARG A 152 2.75 -9.26 -9.72
N ILE A 153 1.91 -9.38 -8.69
CA ILE A 153 0.46 -9.15 -8.79
C ILE A 153 0.15 -7.66 -8.98
N GLY A 154 1.00 -6.78 -8.47
CA GLY A 154 0.80 -5.34 -8.49
C GLY A 154 0.92 -4.75 -9.88
N GLU A 155 1.83 -5.32 -10.67
CA GLU A 155 2.02 -4.94 -12.06
C GLU A 155 0.73 -5.15 -12.87
N TYR A 156 0.05 -6.29 -12.70
CA TYR A 156 -1.25 -6.54 -13.36
C TYR A 156 -2.32 -5.50 -13.01
N TYR A 157 -2.41 -5.08 -11.74
CA TYR A 157 -3.34 -4.02 -11.35
C TYR A 157 -2.98 -2.67 -11.98
N VAL A 158 -1.70 -2.29 -11.91
CA VAL A 158 -1.22 -1.02 -12.49
C VAL A 158 -1.44 -0.98 -13.99
N ASP A 159 -1.12 -2.06 -14.70
CA ASP A 159 -1.32 -2.17 -16.14
C ASP A 159 -2.80 -2.13 -16.51
N GLY A 160 -3.66 -2.82 -15.76
CA GLY A 160 -5.11 -2.75 -15.96
C GLY A 160 -5.68 -1.34 -15.77
N ILE A 161 -5.26 -0.64 -14.70
CA ILE A 161 -5.63 0.75 -14.45
C ILE A 161 -5.12 1.65 -15.59
N ARG A 162 -3.89 1.42 -16.05
CA ARG A 162 -3.26 2.16 -17.15
C ARG A 162 -4.02 1.98 -18.46
N PHE A 163 -4.40 0.76 -18.83
CA PHE A 163 -5.16 0.49 -20.06
C PHE A 163 -6.50 1.21 -20.07
N ALA A 164 -7.25 1.18 -18.96
CA ALA A 164 -8.51 1.90 -18.87
C ALA A 164 -8.31 3.42 -18.90
N TRP A 165 -7.26 3.92 -18.25
CA TRP A 165 -6.99 5.36 -18.16
C TRP A 165 -6.47 5.98 -19.46
N GLU A 166 -5.44 5.39 -20.05
CA GLU A 166 -4.83 5.87 -21.30
C GLU A 166 -5.77 5.63 -22.49
N GLY A 167 -6.61 4.59 -22.43
CA GLY A 167 -7.57 4.24 -23.47
C GLY A 167 -8.79 5.17 -23.53
N THR A 168 -9.07 5.98 -22.50
CA THR A 168 -10.12 7.01 -22.55
C THR A 168 -9.52 8.37 -22.93
N CYS A 169 -10.07 8.98 -23.98
CA CYS A 169 -9.62 10.27 -24.49
C CYS A 169 -10.76 11.22 -24.90
N GLY A 170 -10.46 12.52 -24.90
CA GLY A 170 -11.41 13.59 -25.21
C GLY A 170 -12.50 13.81 -24.16
N ASN A 171 -13.18 14.97 -24.23
CA ASN A 171 -14.43 15.17 -23.48
C ASN A 171 -15.61 14.64 -24.31
N GLU A 172 -16.69 14.23 -23.65
CA GLU A 172 -17.93 13.88 -24.34
C GLU A 172 -18.36 15.03 -25.27
N GLY A 173 -18.51 14.72 -26.57
CA GLY A 173 -19.07 15.65 -27.55
C GLY A 173 -18.15 16.75 -28.10
N THR A 174 -16.88 16.85 -27.69
CA THR A 174 -15.97 17.88 -28.25
C THR A 174 -14.70 17.25 -28.85
N GLY A 175 -14.68 17.10 -30.18
CA GLY A 175 -13.46 16.98 -30.98
C GLY A 175 -13.35 15.74 -31.88
N PRO A 176 -13.13 15.88 -33.21
CA PRO A 176 -12.90 14.77 -34.14
C PRO A 176 -11.53 14.08 -34.03
N LEU A 177 -10.65 14.52 -33.11
CA LEU A 177 -9.21 14.23 -33.14
C LEU A 177 -8.76 13.08 -32.23
N CYS A 178 -9.58 12.60 -31.30
CA CYS A 178 -9.30 11.40 -30.52
C CYS A 178 -10.57 10.60 -30.23
N ARG A 179 -10.51 9.27 -30.40
CA ARG A 179 -11.57 8.32 -30.05
C ARG A 179 -11.05 7.38 -28.96
N ASP A 180 -11.91 7.06 -28.00
CA ASP A 180 -11.61 6.05 -26.99
C ASP A 180 -11.20 4.74 -27.68
N ASP A 181 -10.20 4.07 -27.13
CA ASP A 181 -9.84 2.73 -27.58
C ASP A 181 -10.99 1.77 -27.24
N PRO A 182 -11.64 1.14 -28.25
CA PRO A 182 -12.78 0.27 -28.04
C PRO A 182 -12.44 -0.97 -27.19
N TYR A 183 -11.15 -1.31 -27.04
CA TYR A 183 -10.69 -2.46 -26.26
C TYR A 183 -10.14 -2.07 -24.89
N ALA A 184 -10.10 -0.79 -24.52
CA ALA A 184 -9.46 -0.31 -23.29
C ALA A 184 -10.03 -0.99 -22.03
N ILE A 185 -11.36 -0.92 -21.87
CA ILE A 185 -12.06 -1.50 -20.72
C ILE A 185 -11.94 -3.03 -20.71
N SER A 186 -12.02 -3.68 -21.87
CA SER A 186 -11.90 -5.15 -21.97
C SER A 186 -10.49 -5.63 -21.59
N ARG A 187 -9.45 -4.97 -22.09
CA ARG A 187 -8.05 -5.26 -21.73
C ARG A 187 -7.78 -5.00 -20.24
N ALA A 188 -8.27 -3.88 -19.73
CA ALA A 188 -8.19 -3.55 -18.31
C ALA A 188 -8.89 -4.60 -17.44
N THR A 189 -10.11 -4.97 -17.80
CA THR A 189 -10.91 -6.00 -17.13
C THR A 189 -10.14 -7.32 -17.03
N HIS A 190 -9.55 -7.77 -18.15
CA HIS A 190 -8.79 -9.02 -18.17
C HIS A 190 -7.57 -8.99 -17.25
N GLN A 191 -6.78 -7.91 -17.29
CA GLN A 191 -5.59 -7.74 -16.46
C GLN A 191 -5.94 -7.68 -14.96
N ILE A 192 -6.97 -6.90 -14.62
CA ILE A 192 -7.45 -6.78 -13.23
C ILE A 192 -8.03 -8.12 -12.76
N ALA A 193 -8.77 -8.84 -13.61
CA ALA A 193 -9.33 -10.15 -13.25
C ALA A 193 -8.22 -11.18 -12.99
N GLN A 194 -7.19 -11.21 -13.82
CA GLN A 194 -6.00 -12.03 -13.59
C GLN A 194 -5.34 -11.69 -12.27
N ALA A 195 -5.15 -10.41 -11.96
CA ALA A 195 -4.61 -9.97 -10.69
C ALA A 195 -5.46 -10.49 -9.50
N HIS A 196 -6.79 -10.40 -9.59
CA HIS A 196 -7.69 -10.94 -8.55
C HIS A 196 -7.51 -12.45 -8.36
N VAL A 197 -7.42 -13.21 -9.45
CA VAL A 197 -7.19 -14.66 -9.38
C VAL A 197 -5.85 -14.96 -8.72
N GLU A 198 -4.78 -14.27 -9.11
CA GLU A 198 -3.44 -14.48 -8.54
C GLU A 198 -3.36 -14.13 -7.04
N VAL A 199 -4.09 -13.09 -6.57
CA VAL A 199 -4.20 -12.80 -5.12
C VAL A 199 -4.82 -14.00 -4.39
N VAL A 200 -5.88 -14.57 -4.94
CA VAL A 200 -6.58 -15.71 -4.33
C VAL A 200 -5.71 -16.96 -4.36
N LEU A 201 -4.99 -17.22 -5.45
CA LEU A 201 -4.03 -18.33 -5.53
C LEU A 201 -2.92 -18.19 -4.51
N LEU A 202 -2.37 -16.99 -4.35
CA LEU A 202 -1.34 -16.69 -3.36
C LEU A 202 -1.86 -16.91 -1.93
N LEU A 203 -3.11 -16.51 -1.65
CA LEU A 203 -3.76 -16.73 -0.37
C LEU A 203 -3.94 -18.23 -0.07
N LEU A 204 -4.50 -18.99 -1.02
CA LEU A 204 -4.72 -20.43 -0.88
C LEU A 204 -3.39 -21.19 -0.80
N GLY A 205 -2.37 -20.79 -1.58
CA GLY A 205 -1.03 -21.37 -1.53
C GLY A 205 -0.31 -21.11 -0.19
N ALA A 206 -0.54 -19.95 0.42
CA ALA A 206 -0.05 -19.64 1.76
C ALA A 206 -0.72 -20.53 2.83
N ILE A 207 -2.04 -20.78 2.71
CA ILE A 207 -2.77 -21.73 3.56
C ILE A 207 -2.19 -23.15 3.40
N VAL A 208 -2.05 -23.63 2.16
CA VAL A 208 -1.47 -24.96 1.88
C VAL A 208 -0.05 -25.07 2.42
N SER A 209 0.77 -24.03 2.27
CA SER A 209 2.14 -24.01 2.79
C SER A 209 2.17 -24.11 4.32
N TYR A 210 1.25 -23.46 5.01
CA TYR A 210 1.11 -23.57 6.47
C TYR A 210 0.70 -24.99 6.90
N LEU A 211 -0.28 -25.58 6.22
CA LEU A 211 -0.80 -26.92 6.52
C LEU A 211 0.22 -28.05 6.26
N THR A 212 1.16 -27.84 5.33
CA THR A 212 2.12 -28.88 4.89
C THR A 212 3.51 -28.76 5.52
N ARG A 213 3.94 -27.57 5.97
CA ARG A 213 5.30 -27.34 6.53
C ARG A 213 5.45 -27.65 8.03
N GLY A 214 4.52 -28.42 8.63
CA GLY A 214 4.64 -28.94 10.00
C GLY A 214 4.55 -27.91 11.15
N ARG A 215 4.12 -26.67 10.87
CA ARG A 215 4.01 -25.58 11.85
C ARG A 215 2.58 -25.30 12.35
N GLY A 216 1.56 -26.02 11.88
CA GLY A 216 0.18 -25.64 12.18
C GLY A 216 -0.86 -26.73 12.08
N ASP A 217 -1.66 -26.86 13.13
CA ASP A 217 -2.94 -27.57 13.12
C ASP A 217 -3.96 -26.69 12.36
N ALA A 218 -4.65 -27.27 11.37
CA ALA A 218 -5.69 -26.57 10.59
C ALA A 218 -6.75 -25.90 11.49
N ARG A 219 -7.01 -26.49 12.67
CA ARG A 219 -7.93 -25.95 13.68
C ARG A 219 -7.42 -24.67 14.32
N VAL A 220 -6.11 -24.56 14.55
CA VAL A 220 -5.49 -23.34 15.09
C VAL A 220 -5.62 -22.21 14.09
N LEU A 221 -5.30 -22.47 12.82
CA LEU A 221 -5.48 -21.48 11.76
C LEU A 221 -6.96 -21.07 11.61
N ALA A 222 -7.89 -22.03 11.59
CA ALA A 222 -9.31 -21.72 11.53
C ALA A 222 -9.80 -20.90 12.75
N GLN A 223 -9.24 -21.14 13.94
CA GLN A 223 -9.54 -20.37 15.14
C GLN A 223 -9.02 -18.93 15.05
N GLU A 224 -7.83 -18.72 14.50
CA GLU A 224 -7.30 -17.37 14.24
C GLU A 224 -8.18 -16.63 13.22
N MET A 225 -8.60 -17.31 12.16
CA MET A 225 -9.48 -16.74 11.13
C MET A 225 -10.88 -16.42 11.64
N ALA A 226 -11.35 -17.13 12.66
CA ALA A 226 -12.64 -16.87 13.30
C ALA A 226 -12.75 -15.50 13.99
N ALA A 227 -11.64 -14.75 14.09
CA ALA A 227 -11.64 -13.37 14.55
C ALA A 227 -12.48 -12.40 13.70
N SER A 228 -12.89 -12.81 12.48
CA SER A 228 -13.87 -12.10 11.66
C SER A 228 -14.92 -13.06 11.09
N ARG A 229 -16.16 -12.58 10.84
CA ARG A 229 -17.23 -13.41 10.27
C ARG A 229 -16.84 -14.02 8.91
N LYS A 230 -16.09 -13.25 8.11
CA LYS A 230 -15.62 -13.65 6.78
C LYS A 230 -14.45 -14.63 6.87
N GLY A 231 -13.49 -14.37 7.76
CA GLY A 231 -12.42 -15.32 8.07
C GLY A 231 -12.96 -16.63 8.65
N ALA A 232 -14.00 -16.60 9.49
CA ALA A 232 -14.66 -17.79 10.01
C ALA A 232 -15.23 -18.68 8.91
N ARG A 233 -15.89 -18.11 7.90
CA ARG A 233 -16.40 -18.86 6.72
C ARG A 233 -15.27 -19.50 5.94
N LEU A 234 -14.20 -18.76 5.66
CA LEU A 234 -13.02 -19.27 4.96
C LEU A 234 -12.32 -20.38 5.78
N GLY A 235 -12.20 -20.22 7.09
CA GLY A 235 -11.61 -21.22 7.99
C GLY A 235 -12.44 -22.50 8.07
N GLN A 236 -13.77 -22.40 8.14
CA GLN A 236 -14.66 -23.56 8.09
C GLN A 236 -14.58 -24.30 6.74
N TRP A 237 -14.55 -23.56 5.63
CA TRP A 237 -14.35 -24.14 4.31
C TRP A 237 -12.99 -24.83 4.19
N MET A 238 -11.92 -24.20 4.67
CA MET A 238 -10.57 -24.77 4.69
C MET A 238 -10.54 -26.10 5.45
N LEU A 239 -11.16 -26.16 6.64
CA LEU A 239 -11.25 -27.40 7.43
C LEU A 239 -12.01 -28.51 6.69
N LYS A 240 -13.11 -28.16 6.01
CA LYS A 240 -13.90 -29.11 5.21
C LYS A 240 -13.14 -29.65 4.00
N HIS A 241 -12.27 -28.84 3.40
CA HIS A 241 -11.58 -29.13 2.14
C HIS A 241 -10.07 -29.34 2.30
N GLU A 242 -9.58 -29.60 3.52
CA GLU A 242 -8.15 -29.67 3.86
C GLU A 242 -7.36 -30.65 2.97
N GLU A 243 -7.84 -31.89 2.85
CA GLU A 243 -7.16 -32.93 2.05
C GLU A 243 -7.20 -32.64 0.55
N GLY A 244 -8.25 -31.96 0.07
CA GLY A 244 -8.34 -31.51 -1.32
C GLY A 244 -7.33 -30.40 -1.61
N LEU A 245 -7.21 -29.43 -0.70
CA LEU A 245 -6.25 -28.34 -0.79
C LEU A 245 -4.80 -28.83 -0.81
N LYS A 246 -4.43 -29.78 0.06
CA LYS A 246 -3.06 -30.34 0.12
C LYS A 246 -2.65 -31.07 -1.17
N LYS A 247 -3.60 -31.70 -1.87
CA LYS A 247 -3.32 -32.50 -3.09
C LYS A 247 -3.15 -31.68 -4.36
N ARG A 248 -3.45 -30.37 -4.33
CA ARG A 248 -3.40 -29.48 -5.50
C ARG A 248 -1.96 -29.02 -5.78
N PRO A 249 -1.32 -29.46 -6.89
CA PRO A 249 0.06 -29.09 -7.19
C PRO A 249 0.20 -27.61 -7.58
N ASP A 250 -0.88 -26.98 -8.07
CA ASP A 250 -0.89 -25.56 -8.44
C ASP A 250 -0.89 -24.59 -7.25
N LEU A 251 -1.12 -25.11 -6.03
CA LEU A 251 -1.05 -24.35 -4.77
C LEU A 251 0.20 -24.67 -3.94
N GLN A 252 0.99 -25.68 -4.34
CA GLN A 252 2.22 -26.05 -3.65
C GLN A 252 3.38 -25.18 -4.15
N VAL A 253 3.93 -24.34 -3.28
CA VAL A 253 5.13 -23.56 -3.59
C VAL A 253 6.37 -24.49 -3.58
N PRO A 254 7.20 -24.54 -4.63
CA PRO A 254 8.41 -25.35 -4.66
C PRO A 254 9.34 -25.05 -3.47
N GLU A 255 9.82 -26.10 -2.83
CA GLU A 255 10.67 -26.04 -1.64
C GLU A 255 12.01 -25.34 -1.96
N ARG A 256 12.21 -24.09 -1.53
CA ARG A 256 13.56 -23.50 -1.50
C ARG A 256 14.29 -24.03 -0.26
N ARG A 257 14.99 -25.17 -0.42
CA ARG A 257 15.93 -25.71 0.58
C ARG A 257 16.95 -24.64 0.98
N LYS A 258 16.90 -24.19 2.23
CA LYS A 258 18.06 -23.60 2.91
C LYS A 258 18.88 -24.75 3.53
N GLY A 259 20.04 -25.03 2.93
CA GLY A 259 21.19 -25.66 3.59
C GLY A 259 21.37 -27.17 3.39
N ALA A 260 22.20 -27.55 2.41
CA ALA A 260 23.14 -28.68 2.51
C ALA A 260 24.22 -28.54 1.43
N VAL A 261 25.48 -28.61 1.88
CA VAL A 261 26.73 -28.66 1.10
C VAL A 261 26.72 -29.90 0.19
N GLY A 262 27.21 -29.76 -1.05
CA GLY A 262 27.44 -30.87 -1.97
C GLY A 262 27.28 -30.47 -3.45
N GLU A 263 28.33 -29.91 -4.02
CA GLU A 263 28.54 -29.60 -5.45
C GLU A 263 28.42 -30.84 -6.36
N PRO A 264 28.29 -30.71 -7.72
CA PRO A 264 29.20 -29.94 -8.58
C PRO A 264 28.56 -29.00 -9.61
N GLN A 265 29.16 -27.81 -9.71
CA GLN A 265 29.10 -26.94 -10.89
C GLN A 265 29.88 -27.56 -12.07
N PRO A 266 29.49 -27.26 -13.33
CA PRO A 266 30.42 -27.36 -14.46
C PRO A 266 31.45 -26.21 -14.42
N MET A 267 32.73 -26.58 -14.47
CA MET A 267 33.96 -25.81 -14.79
C MET A 267 33.73 -24.69 -15.83
N GLN A 268 34.37 -23.51 -15.83
CA GLN A 268 35.73 -23.03 -15.51
C GLN A 268 35.78 -21.48 -15.77
N PRO A 269 36.90 -20.71 -15.66
CA PRO A 269 38.13 -20.83 -14.87
C PRO A 269 38.50 -19.55 -14.06
N ASP A 270 39.26 -19.78 -12.98
CA ASP A 270 40.17 -18.93 -12.19
C ASP A 270 40.27 -17.40 -12.41
N ARG A 271 40.07 -16.64 -11.31
CA ARG A 271 40.97 -15.54 -10.87
C ARG A 271 40.75 -15.19 -9.38
N PRO A 272 41.81 -14.69 -8.69
CA PRO A 272 42.09 -15.01 -7.29
C PRO A 272 41.38 -14.18 -6.23
N ALA A 273 41.28 -14.77 -5.05
CA ALA A 273 40.74 -14.24 -3.81
C ALA A 273 41.44 -12.96 -3.34
N GLY A 274 40.64 -11.98 -2.88
CA GLY A 274 41.10 -10.88 -2.06
C GLY A 274 40.21 -9.65 -2.14
N LYS A 275 39.25 -9.52 -1.21
CA LYS A 275 38.93 -8.31 -0.42
C LYS A 275 37.51 -8.39 0.14
N ASP A 276 37.44 -8.77 1.42
CA ASP A 276 36.38 -8.29 2.31
C ASP A 276 36.42 -6.76 2.36
N LYS A 277 35.22 -6.15 2.41
CA LYS A 277 34.86 -4.72 2.40
C LYS A 277 34.46 -4.16 1.03
N GLU A 278 33.22 -4.46 0.62
CA GLU A 278 32.43 -3.54 -0.20
C GLU A 278 31.19 -3.08 0.60
N PRO A 279 30.92 -1.77 0.73
CA PRO A 279 29.65 -1.27 1.24
C PRO A 279 28.55 -1.60 0.23
N SER A 280 27.38 -2.01 0.73
CA SER A 280 26.20 -2.26 -0.11
C SER A 280 25.96 -1.07 -1.05
N THR A 281 26.13 -1.29 -2.35
CA THR A 281 25.92 -0.29 -3.39
C THR A 281 24.47 0.22 -3.32
N GLY A 282 24.31 1.49 -2.93
CA GLY A 282 23.02 2.17 -2.86
C GLY A 282 22.37 2.32 -4.23
N LYS A 283 21.10 2.74 -4.24
CA LYS A 283 20.39 3.06 -5.48
C LYS A 283 21.17 4.11 -6.28
N PRO A 284 21.20 4.05 -7.63
CA PRO A 284 21.84 5.08 -8.46
C PRO A 284 21.30 6.47 -8.08
N GLY A 285 22.19 7.44 -7.84
CA GLY A 285 21.82 8.83 -7.50
C GLY A 285 21.50 9.11 -6.01
N SER A 286 21.82 8.21 -5.09
CA SER A 286 21.63 8.42 -3.64
C SER A 286 22.95 8.48 -2.87
N MET A 287 22.98 9.20 -1.74
CA MET A 287 24.15 9.25 -0.86
C MET A 287 24.52 7.84 -0.33
N PRO A 288 25.75 7.63 0.16
CA PRO A 288 26.10 6.39 0.87
C PRO A 288 25.11 6.10 2.00
N LEU A 289 24.79 4.81 2.18
CA LEU A 289 23.81 4.39 3.20
C LEU A 289 24.26 4.83 4.59
N HIS A 290 23.48 5.70 5.22
CA HIS A 290 23.70 6.11 6.61
C HIS A 290 22.71 5.39 7.53
N THR A 291 23.23 4.53 8.41
CA THR A 291 22.41 3.86 9.42
C THR A 291 22.36 4.69 10.70
N VAL A 292 21.17 5.14 11.05
CA VAL A 292 20.94 5.99 12.23
C VAL A 292 20.93 5.12 13.48
N ALA A 293 21.42 5.67 14.59
CA ALA A 293 21.31 5.04 15.90
C ALA A 293 19.87 4.56 16.17
N CYS A 294 19.71 3.34 16.70
CA CYS A 294 18.41 2.70 16.83
C CYS A 294 17.40 3.50 17.68
N PHE A 295 16.11 3.37 17.36
CA PHE A 295 14.99 3.98 18.07
C PHE A 295 14.45 3.00 19.11
N LYS A 296 14.40 3.45 20.37
CA LYS A 296 13.97 2.63 21.50
C LYS A 296 12.44 2.51 21.53
N ALA A 297 11.95 1.28 21.65
CA ALA A 297 10.53 0.95 21.85
C ALA A 297 10.26 0.36 23.26
N ASP A 298 11.23 0.50 24.17
CA ASP A 298 11.22 -0.04 25.54
C ASP A 298 10.03 0.43 26.38
N LYS A 299 9.54 1.65 26.13
CA LYS A 299 8.37 2.22 26.82
C LYS A 299 7.02 1.78 26.25
N LEU A 300 7.01 0.93 25.22
CA LEU A 300 5.80 0.44 24.56
C LEU A 300 5.56 -1.03 24.88
N PRO A 301 4.29 -1.43 25.09
CA PRO A 301 3.96 -2.85 25.19
C PRO A 301 4.33 -3.57 23.88
N PRO A 302 4.70 -4.86 23.92
CA PRO A 302 5.08 -5.63 22.72
C PRO A 302 4.06 -5.56 21.58
N ALA A 303 2.76 -5.52 21.92
CA ALA A 303 1.67 -5.39 20.95
C ALA A 303 1.75 -4.11 20.08
N LYS A 304 2.48 -3.08 20.52
CA LYS A 304 2.68 -1.83 19.76
C LYS A 304 4.00 -1.78 18.99
N HIS A 305 4.84 -2.81 19.07
CA HIS A 305 6.14 -2.80 18.38
C HIS A 305 5.98 -2.84 16.85
N GLY A 306 4.99 -3.59 16.33
CA GLY A 306 4.67 -3.57 14.90
C GLY A 306 4.25 -2.17 14.41
N GLU A 307 3.44 -1.45 15.20
CA GLU A 307 3.05 -0.07 14.91
C GLU A 307 4.25 0.90 15.01
N PHE A 308 5.15 0.67 15.95
CA PHE A 308 6.39 1.43 16.07
C PHE A 308 7.27 1.28 14.83
N GLU A 309 7.50 0.04 14.37
CA GLU A 309 8.24 -0.22 13.14
C GLU A 309 7.53 0.36 11.92
N ARG A 310 6.19 0.29 11.88
CA ARG A 310 5.37 0.87 10.81
C ARG A 310 5.58 2.38 10.70
N GLN A 311 5.48 3.11 11.82
CA GLN A 311 5.68 4.56 11.87
C GLN A 311 7.15 4.92 11.60
N LEU A 312 8.10 4.19 12.17
CA LEU A 312 9.53 4.42 11.94
C LEU A 312 9.90 4.23 10.46
N LYS A 313 9.33 3.22 9.80
CA LYS A 313 9.48 3.05 8.34
C LYS A 313 8.88 4.24 7.57
N GLY A 314 7.72 4.76 8.00
CA GLY A 314 7.12 5.96 7.40
C GLY A 314 8.07 7.16 7.45
N GLN A 315 8.77 7.34 8.57
CA GLN A 315 9.80 8.36 8.71
C GLN A 315 11.01 8.12 7.81
N GLN A 316 11.51 6.89 7.74
CA GLN A 316 12.63 6.52 6.86
C GLN A 316 12.29 6.77 5.40
N ASP A 317 11.12 6.32 4.95
CA ASP A 317 10.65 6.50 3.58
C ASP A 317 10.45 7.98 3.27
N GLY A 318 9.99 8.78 4.25
CA GLY A 318 9.87 10.23 4.14
C GLY A 318 11.23 10.92 3.96
N LEU A 319 12.22 10.57 4.79
CA LEU A 319 13.59 11.09 4.67
C LEU A 319 14.20 10.75 3.32
N ASN A 320 14.06 9.51 2.86
CA ASN A 320 14.68 9.03 1.61
C ASN A 320 14.00 9.54 0.32
N ARG A 321 12.96 10.38 0.44
CA ARG A 321 12.38 11.12 -0.68
C ARG A 321 12.94 12.51 -0.85
N LEU A 322 13.58 13.04 0.20
CA LEU A 322 14.20 14.36 0.14
C LEU A 322 15.51 14.26 -0.64
N THR A 323 15.81 15.33 -1.38
CA THR A 323 17.18 15.52 -1.81
C THR A 323 18.09 15.81 -0.61
N VAL A 324 19.40 15.66 -0.81
CA VAL A 324 20.38 16.02 0.22
C VAL A 324 20.25 17.50 0.56
N GLU A 325 20.07 18.36 -0.46
CA GLU A 325 19.87 19.79 -0.32
C GLU A 325 18.55 20.13 0.37
N GLU A 326 17.43 19.53 -0.07
CA GLU A 326 16.11 19.74 0.55
C GLU A 326 16.13 19.36 2.04
N PHE A 327 16.78 18.25 2.39
CA PHE A 327 16.89 17.84 3.79
C PHE A 327 17.68 18.87 4.61
N LEU A 328 18.84 19.30 4.12
CA LEU A 328 19.68 20.29 4.81
C LEU A 328 18.96 21.63 4.95
N GLU A 329 18.26 22.08 3.90
CA GLU A 329 17.45 23.30 3.93
C GLU A 329 16.31 23.19 4.95
N ASN A 330 15.57 22.08 4.96
CA ASN A 330 14.45 21.89 5.88
C ASN A 330 14.89 21.80 7.35
N VAL A 331 16.07 21.24 7.62
CA VAL A 331 16.63 21.18 8.98
C VAL A 331 17.18 22.55 9.41
N ALA A 332 17.79 23.31 8.48
CA ALA A 332 18.26 24.67 8.75
C ALA A 332 17.10 25.66 8.94
N ASN A 333 16.00 25.47 8.19
CA ASN A 333 14.82 26.31 8.20
C ASN A 333 13.54 25.50 8.51
N PRO A 334 13.35 25.01 9.75
CA PRO A 334 12.21 24.16 10.08
C PRO A 334 10.87 24.87 9.86
N VAL A 335 9.97 24.21 9.12
CA VAL A 335 8.61 24.71 8.91
C VAL A 335 7.87 24.81 10.25
N LYS A 336 7.26 25.97 10.51
CA LYS A 336 6.41 26.16 11.69
C LYS A 336 5.13 25.36 11.54
N ARG A 337 4.84 24.51 12.53
CA ARG A 337 3.60 23.74 12.61
C ARG A 337 2.38 24.66 12.61
N ASN A 338 1.46 24.43 11.69
CA ASN A 338 0.14 25.03 11.64
C ASN A 338 -0.91 24.04 12.21
N PRO A 339 -1.49 24.32 13.40
CA PRO A 339 -2.47 23.44 14.02
C PRO A 339 -3.71 23.16 13.15
N ILE A 340 -4.03 24.06 12.20
CA ILE A 340 -5.18 23.91 11.30
C ILE A 340 -5.00 22.71 10.37
N VAL A 341 -3.78 22.45 9.89
CA VAL A 341 -3.48 21.33 8.99
C VAL A 341 -3.83 20.00 9.66
N ALA A 342 -3.32 19.78 10.88
CA ALA A 342 -3.62 18.59 11.67
C ALA A 342 -5.11 18.50 12.05
N ARG A 343 -5.75 19.62 12.42
CA ARG A 343 -7.19 19.64 12.75
C ARG A 343 -8.06 19.27 11.56
N LYS A 344 -7.77 19.81 10.37
CA LYS A 344 -8.49 19.50 9.13
C LYS A 344 -8.34 18.04 8.76
N ALA A 345 -7.12 17.51 8.77
CA ALA A 345 -6.86 16.10 8.50
C ALA A 345 -7.59 15.19 9.50
N ARG A 346 -7.58 15.54 10.80
CA ARG A 346 -8.28 14.77 11.84
C ARG A 346 -9.79 14.77 11.64
N LYS A 347 -10.38 15.91 11.29
CA LYS A 347 -11.82 15.99 10.99
C LYS A 347 -12.18 15.12 9.80
N GLN A 348 -11.44 15.24 8.69
CA GLN A 348 -11.64 14.41 7.50
C GLN A 348 -11.49 12.91 7.80
N MET A 349 -10.51 12.53 8.64
CA MET A 349 -10.38 11.14 9.08
C MET A 349 -11.61 10.72 9.87
N GLN A 350 -12.03 11.51 10.87
CA GLN A 350 -13.20 11.20 11.69
C GLN A 350 -14.47 11.00 10.86
N ASP A 351 -14.74 11.91 9.90
CA ASP A 351 -15.91 11.84 9.03
C ASP A 351 -15.89 10.54 8.20
N LYS A 352 -14.70 10.11 7.74
CA LYS A 352 -14.53 8.83 7.03
C LYS A 352 -14.71 7.62 7.93
N LEU A 353 -14.20 7.65 9.16
CA LEU A 353 -14.39 6.57 10.12
C LEU A 353 -15.89 6.40 10.41
N GLU A 354 -16.59 7.52 10.62
CA GLU A 354 -18.03 7.52 10.94
C GLU A 354 -18.85 6.91 9.81
N GLN A 355 -18.61 7.29 8.56
CA GLN A 355 -19.30 6.68 7.41
C GLN A 355 -19.02 5.17 7.30
N ARG A 356 -17.77 4.73 7.45
CA ARG A 356 -17.45 3.29 7.37
C ARG A 356 -18.08 2.49 8.49
N ILE A 357 -18.03 3.01 9.73
CA ILE A 357 -18.69 2.33 10.85
C ILE A 357 -20.19 2.26 10.61
N LEU A 358 -20.79 3.31 10.04
CA LEU A 358 -22.21 3.30 9.69
C LEU A 358 -22.54 2.20 8.69
N ASP A 359 -21.72 2.00 7.66
CA ASP A 359 -21.88 0.95 6.65
C ASP A 359 -21.70 -0.48 7.22
N ASP A 360 -20.93 -0.62 8.30
CA ASP A 360 -20.64 -1.90 8.97
C ASP A 360 -21.63 -2.24 10.11
N LEU A 361 -22.47 -1.30 10.54
CA LEU A 361 -23.47 -1.53 11.57
C LEU A 361 -24.63 -2.36 11.01
N PRO A 362 -25.24 -3.25 11.83
CA PRO A 362 -26.31 -4.10 11.35
C PRO A 362 -27.60 -3.32 11.03
N ASP A 363 -28.33 -3.80 10.02
CA ASP A 363 -29.54 -3.14 9.47
C ASP A 363 -30.74 -3.11 10.43
N ASP A 364 -30.65 -3.79 11.57
CA ASP A 364 -31.69 -3.81 12.61
C ASP A 364 -31.65 -2.56 13.51
N LEU A 365 -30.59 -1.76 13.46
CA LEU A 365 -30.54 -0.46 14.14
C LEU A 365 -31.40 0.58 13.42
N SER A 366 -32.07 1.42 14.20
CA SER A 366 -32.70 2.60 13.60
C SER A 366 -31.63 3.55 13.03
N PRO A 367 -31.91 4.31 11.94
CA PRO A 367 -30.95 5.23 11.34
C PRO A 367 -30.32 6.22 12.33
N ARG A 368 -31.11 6.67 13.32
CA ARG A 368 -30.64 7.58 14.37
C ARG A 368 -29.68 6.90 15.35
N GLU A 369 -29.93 5.64 15.72
CA GLU A 369 -29.04 4.88 16.61
C GLU A 369 -27.76 4.47 15.91
N ALA A 370 -27.85 4.06 14.64
CA ALA A 370 -26.69 3.74 13.82
C ALA A 370 -25.75 4.94 13.70
N GLN A 371 -26.29 6.13 13.38
CA GLN A 371 -25.50 7.37 13.28
C GLN A 371 -24.85 7.75 14.62
N ARG A 372 -25.58 7.67 15.75
CA ARG A 372 -24.99 7.95 17.07
C ARG A 372 -23.87 6.98 17.43
N THR A 373 -24.06 5.70 17.12
CA THR A 373 -23.09 4.64 17.40
C THR A 373 -21.83 4.84 16.56
N ALA A 374 -22.00 5.13 15.27
CA ALA A 374 -20.91 5.43 14.35
C ALA A 374 -20.10 6.66 14.79
N ALA A 375 -20.77 7.77 15.10
CA ALA A 375 -20.09 8.99 15.57
C ALA A 375 -19.31 8.76 16.87
N LYS A 376 -19.87 7.98 17.80
CA LYS A 376 -19.21 7.62 19.06
C LYS A 376 -17.93 6.79 18.82
N LEU A 377 -18.05 5.69 18.07
CA LEU A 377 -16.93 4.79 17.78
C LEU A 377 -15.84 5.48 16.95
N ALA A 378 -16.20 6.34 16.00
CA ALA A 378 -15.26 7.16 15.24
C ALA A 378 -14.47 8.11 16.16
N LYS A 379 -15.15 8.77 17.10
CA LYS A 379 -14.52 9.67 18.07
C LYS A 379 -13.57 8.92 19.02
N GLU A 380 -13.99 7.77 19.53
CA GLU A 380 -13.16 6.91 20.38
C GLU A 380 -11.91 6.41 19.62
N THR A 381 -12.07 5.98 18.37
CA THR A 381 -10.96 5.61 17.50
C THR A 381 -10.01 6.78 17.28
N MET A 382 -10.51 7.96 16.90
CA MET A 382 -9.69 9.16 16.69
C MET A 382 -8.92 9.60 17.93
N ALA A 383 -9.41 9.30 19.15
CA ALA A 383 -8.71 9.62 20.38
C ALA A 383 -7.37 8.85 20.51
N THR A 384 -7.29 7.66 19.91
CA THR A 384 -6.10 6.81 19.91
C THR A 384 -5.09 7.18 18.82
N LEU A 385 -5.52 7.88 17.78
CA LEU A 385 -4.71 8.21 16.61
C LEU A 385 -4.08 9.60 16.71
N ALA A 386 -2.87 9.75 16.16
CA ALA A 386 -2.20 11.00 15.89
C ALA A 386 -2.09 11.20 14.37
N ALA A 387 -2.22 12.46 13.93
CA ALA A 387 -1.85 12.84 12.57
C ALA A 387 -0.32 12.90 12.49
N LEU A 388 0.27 12.21 11.53
CA LEU A 388 1.71 12.00 11.41
C LEU A 388 2.29 12.81 10.25
N HIS A 389 3.42 13.44 10.52
CA HIS A 389 4.32 13.99 9.50
C HIS A 389 5.37 12.92 9.18
N ASN A 390 5.63 12.68 7.89
CA ASN A 390 6.64 11.75 7.40
C ASN A 390 7.51 12.42 6.31
N PRO A 391 8.75 12.87 6.62
CA PRO A 391 9.41 12.75 7.91
C PRO A 391 8.80 13.71 8.96
N ASP A 392 9.13 13.52 10.24
CA ASP A 392 8.77 14.44 11.33
C ASP A 392 9.26 15.86 10.99
N LEU A 393 8.55 16.90 11.43
CA LEU A 393 8.99 18.29 11.24
C LEU A 393 10.40 18.53 11.82
N THR A 394 10.73 17.86 12.93
CA THR A 394 12.06 17.90 13.57
C THR A 394 13.13 17.21 12.72
N ALA A 395 12.72 16.35 11.79
CA ALA A 395 13.57 15.57 10.89
C ALA A 395 13.52 16.09 9.44
N GLY A 396 13.21 17.38 9.26
CA GLY A 396 13.15 18.00 7.93
C GLY A 396 11.84 17.76 7.17
N GLY A 397 10.76 17.42 7.90
CA GLY A 397 9.43 17.24 7.33
C GLY A 397 8.74 18.54 6.94
N ARG A 398 7.84 18.46 5.96
CA ARG A 398 6.90 19.53 5.60
C ARG A 398 5.66 19.45 6.48
N ASP A 399 4.98 20.58 6.71
CA ASP A 399 3.73 20.63 7.49
C ASP A 399 2.52 20.14 6.69
N VAL A 400 2.56 18.87 6.30
CA VAL A 400 1.52 18.13 5.60
C VAL A 400 1.33 16.79 6.33
N ILE A 401 0.08 16.40 6.57
CA ILE A 401 -0.22 15.11 7.20
C ILE A 401 -0.09 13.99 6.17
N ALA A 402 0.81 13.06 6.44
CA ALA A 402 1.10 11.92 5.58
C ALA A 402 0.35 10.64 6.00
N ASP A 403 0.04 10.50 7.29
CA ASP A 403 -0.57 9.28 7.84
C ASP A 403 -1.32 9.57 9.16
N PHE A 404 -2.10 8.59 9.63
CA PHE A 404 -2.58 8.46 11.00
C PHE A 404 -2.02 7.19 11.64
N GLY A 405 -1.48 7.30 12.84
CA GLY A 405 -1.00 6.14 13.59
C GLY A 405 -1.24 6.27 15.08
N ASP A 406 -0.92 5.24 15.83
CA ASP A 406 -1.08 5.24 17.29
C ASP A 406 -0.34 6.43 17.91
N LYS A 407 -1.09 7.21 18.70
CA LYS A 407 -0.60 8.44 19.32
C LYS A 407 0.51 8.19 20.33
N GLN A 408 0.45 7.07 21.07
CA GLN A 408 1.47 6.71 22.07
C GLN A 408 2.78 6.32 21.36
N VAL A 409 2.69 5.57 20.28
CA VAL A 409 3.83 5.23 19.44
C VAL A 409 4.48 6.49 18.87
N ASN A 410 3.69 7.40 18.29
CA ASN A 410 4.20 8.65 17.74
C ASN A 410 4.91 9.49 18.81
N SER A 411 4.33 9.55 20.02
CA SER A 411 4.94 10.25 21.16
C SER A 411 6.23 9.60 21.68
N THR A 412 6.48 8.33 21.33
CA THR A 412 7.71 7.60 21.67
C THR A 412 8.81 7.85 20.63
N ILE A 413 8.47 7.98 19.35
CA ILE A 413 9.43 8.24 18.26
C ILE A 413 9.88 9.72 18.28
N GLY A 414 8.95 10.67 18.36
CA GLY A 414 9.22 12.11 18.21
C GLY A 414 10.40 12.65 19.02
N PRO A 415 10.45 12.43 20.35
CA PRO A 415 11.53 12.94 21.20
C PRO A 415 12.93 12.41 20.84
N GLN A 416 13.02 11.24 20.19
CA GLN A 416 14.30 10.61 19.87
C GLN A 416 15.04 11.31 18.72
N TRP A 417 14.31 12.06 17.87
CA TRP A 417 14.90 12.81 16.75
C TRP A 417 15.98 13.79 17.17
N LYS A 418 15.80 14.47 18.30
CA LYS A 418 16.74 15.49 18.80
C LYS A 418 18.18 14.96 18.92
N SER A 419 18.34 13.69 19.30
CA SER A 419 19.66 13.06 19.45
C SER A 419 20.23 12.46 18.16
N LYS A 420 19.41 12.33 17.12
CA LYS A 420 19.74 11.57 15.89
C LYS A 420 19.94 12.46 14.68
N ILE A 421 19.29 13.62 14.64
CA ILE A 421 19.28 14.50 13.47
C ILE A 421 20.67 15.00 13.09
N LYS A 422 21.53 15.27 14.08
CA LYS A 422 22.89 15.76 13.85
C LYS A 422 23.75 14.77 13.05
N GLY A 423 23.60 13.46 13.32
CA GLY A 423 24.34 12.43 12.58
C GLY A 423 23.88 12.31 11.12
N ILE A 424 22.58 12.48 10.89
CA ILE A 424 21.99 12.50 9.54
C ILE A 424 22.50 13.73 8.77
N GLN A 425 22.51 14.90 9.42
CA GLN A 425 23.01 16.15 8.84
C GLN A 425 24.49 16.05 8.44
N GLN A 426 25.35 15.50 9.30
CA GLN A 426 26.76 15.30 8.98
C GLN A 426 26.96 14.39 7.76
N ALA A 427 26.22 13.29 7.70
CA ALA A 427 26.30 12.37 6.56
C ALA A 427 25.83 13.03 5.25
N ALA A 428 24.79 13.87 5.30
CA ALA A 428 24.31 14.65 4.17
C ALA A 428 25.35 15.69 3.70
N GLU A 429 25.96 16.43 4.62
CA GLU A 429 27.01 17.41 4.30
C GLU A 429 28.27 16.77 3.70
N GLU A 430 28.66 15.57 4.16
CA GLU A 430 29.77 14.79 3.61
C GLU A 430 29.48 14.29 2.19
N ALA A 431 28.24 13.92 1.90
CA ALA A 431 27.82 13.48 0.57
C ALA A 431 27.96 14.62 -0.47
N LEU A 432 27.58 15.86 -0.12
CA LEU A 432 27.75 17.03 -0.99
C LEU A 432 29.22 17.34 -1.27
N LYS A 433 30.09 17.24 -0.26
CA LYS A 433 31.53 17.51 -0.40
C LYS A 433 32.26 16.51 -1.28
N SER A 434 31.72 15.29 -1.39
CA SER A 434 32.35 14.19 -2.13
C SER A 434 32.16 14.29 -3.65
N GLY A 435 31.49 15.33 -4.15
CA GLY A 435 31.44 15.69 -5.58
C GLY A 435 30.68 14.71 -6.49
N GLY A 436 29.88 13.81 -5.90
CA GLY A 436 29.00 12.91 -6.67
C GLY A 436 27.63 13.54 -6.88
N ASP A 437 26.93 13.11 -7.95
CA ASP A 437 25.53 13.43 -8.27
C ASP A 437 24.52 12.84 -7.25
N ALA A 438 24.86 12.83 -5.95
CA ALA A 438 24.04 12.25 -4.90
C ALA A 438 22.80 13.12 -4.65
N SER A 439 21.80 12.97 -5.51
CA SER A 439 20.57 13.76 -5.47
C SER A 439 19.63 13.38 -4.32
N PHE A 440 19.79 12.24 -3.65
CA PHE A 440 18.82 11.76 -2.65
C PHE A 440 19.43 11.24 -1.35
N MET A 441 18.68 11.45 -0.25
CA MET A 441 18.97 10.87 1.06
C MET A 441 18.90 9.33 1.02
N ASN A 442 19.78 8.67 1.77
CA ASN A 442 19.83 7.20 1.88
C ASN A 442 20.01 6.77 3.34
N ILE A 443 18.91 6.84 4.07
CA ILE A 443 18.85 6.65 5.52
C ILE A 443 18.23 5.30 5.86
N LYS A 444 18.84 4.60 6.82
CA LYS A 444 18.26 3.43 7.48
C LYS A 444 17.90 3.77 8.92
N LEU A 445 16.63 3.63 9.27
CA LEU A 445 16.14 3.70 10.64
C LEU A 445 15.85 2.29 11.14
N ILE A 446 16.27 1.98 12.35
CA ILE A 446 16.08 0.66 12.96
C ILE A 446 15.51 0.81 14.38
N LYS A 447 14.70 -0.16 14.79
CA LYS A 447 14.26 -0.33 16.17
C LYS A 447 15.40 -0.93 16.99
N CYS A 448 15.55 -0.52 18.26
CA CYS A 448 16.19 -1.34 19.28
C CYS A 448 15.12 -2.39 19.69
#